data_AF-A0A837ILA0-F1
#
_entry.id   AF-A0A837ILA0-F1
#
_cell.length_a   1.000
_cell.length_b   1.000
_cell.length_c   1.000
_cell.angle_alpha   90.00
_cell.angle_beta   90.00
_cell.angle_gamma   90.00
#
_symmetry.space_group_name_H-M   'P 1'
#
loop_
_entity.id
_entity.type
_entity.pdbx_description
1 polymer ?
#
loop_
_entity_poly.entity_id
_entity_poly.type
_entity_poly.pdbx_seq_one_letter_code
_entity_poly.pdbx_strand_id
1 'polypeptide(L)'
;MSKSWKEKVKEYCEKYSIPVLYLAETLYEPKVVPMIRGKAFEFSVMIALQEILSKDEWLVDKPMMNAQIGFHDIDVRVLHKPTNKIVRVECKLAKKGGYRLFADGHSEIRVKCMRSRTLGPAKVKELAPKFGVTEKVLAIHNDQYLPADFDIVISSIGNAFYTTDKKTGLFEWKPPQKGEEFLQKIGASEKEGSKDFAFRTLFVARTSDLQIGNNGVTCTRAKCKNKKACGFIPNYPVINFDKKINSPKNGWVSIEKSLDLFKNFVRK
;
A
#
# COMPACT_ATOMS: atom_id res chain seq x y z
N MET A 1 -11.67 -35.32 2.94
CA MET A 1 -12.03 -34.40 1.83
C MET A 1 -11.85 -32.98 2.32
N SER A 2 -11.26 -32.07 1.53
CA SER A 2 -11.16 -30.66 1.94
C SER A 2 -12.55 -30.02 1.94
N LYS A 3 -12.94 -29.32 3.01
CA LYS A 3 -14.22 -28.59 3.07
C LYS A 3 -14.38 -27.66 1.86
N SER A 4 -15.57 -27.61 1.31
CA SER A 4 -15.95 -26.67 0.26
C SER A 4 -15.83 -25.22 0.77
N TRP A 5 -15.72 -24.25 -0.14
CA TRP A 5 -15.68 -22.84 0.25
C TRP A 5 -16.97 -22.40 0.95
N LYS A 6 -18.12 -22.98 0.57
CA LYS A 6 -19.43 -22.69 1.19
C LYS A 6 -19.46 -23.10 2.65
N GLU A 7 -18.98 -24.30 2.97
CA GLU A 7 -18.87 -24.80 4.34
C GLU A 7 -17.92 -23.93 5.17
N LYS A 8 -16.76 -23.57 4.60
CA LYS A 8 -15.81 -22.68 5.28
C LYS A 8 -16.40 -21.30 5.61
N VAL A 9 -17.17 -20.72 4.68
CA VAL A 9 -17.85 -19.43 4.90
C VAL A 9 -18.95 -19.58 5.95
N LYS A 10 -19.73 -20.66 5.91
CA LYS A 10 -20.77 -20.94 6.92
C LYS A 10 -20.18 -21.09 8.31
N GLU A 11 -19.12 -21.90 8.46
CA GLU A 11 -18.40 -22.08 9.73
C GLU A 11 -17.80 -20.77 10.24
N TYR A 12 -17.26 -19.93 9.33
CA TYR A 12 -16.77 -18.60 9.69
C TYR A 12 -17.91 -17.72 10.23
N CYS A 13 -19.05 -17.68 9.54
CA CYS A 13 -20.22 -16.92 9.96
C CYS A 13 -20.73 -17.39 11.33
N GLU A 14 -20.86 -18.71 11.54
CA GLU A 14 -21.26 -19.29 12.83
C GLU A 14 -20.28 -18.92 13.95
N LYS A 15 -18.97 -19.07 13.69
CA LYS A 15 -17.91 -18.77 14.66
C LYS A 15 -17.91 -17.31 15.11
N TYR A 16 -18.20 -16.37 14.23
CA TYR A 16 -18.19 -14.93 14.53
C TYR A 16 -19.58 -14.33 14.69
N SER A 17 -20.62 -15.17 14.81
CA SER A 17 -22.02 -14.75 14.97
C SER A 17 -22.49 -13.77 13.88
N ILE A 18 -22.06 -13.97 12.64
CA ILE A 18 -22.48 -13.20 11.47
C ILE A 18 -23.70 -13.88 10.83
N PRO A 19 -24.85 -13.20 10.71
CA PRO A 19 -25.99 -13.76 10.01
C PRO A 19 -25.66 -14.02 8.53
N VAL A 20 -25.55 -15.31 8.15
CA VAL A 20 -25.15 -15.69 6.78
C VAL A 20 -26.09 -15.13 5.71
N LEU A 21 -27.38 -14.97 6.04
CA LEU A 21 -28.40 -14.39 5.16
C LEU A 21 -28.13 -12.92 4.79
N TYR A 22 -27.42 -12.19 5.66
CA TYR A 22 -27.07 -10.77 5.47
C TYR A 22 -25.58 -10.57 5.18
N LEU A 23 -24.85 -11.65 4.85
CA LEU A 23 -23.40 -11.58 4.65
C LEU A 23 -23.07 -10.67 3.47
N ALA A 24 -23.79 -10.77 2.36
CA ALA A 24 -23.52 -9.96 1.17
C ALA A 24 -23.74 -8.47 1.45
N GLU A 25 -24.85 -8.11 2.06
CA GLU A 25 -25.22 -6.76 2.47
C GLU A 25 -24.16 -6.18 3.42
N THR A 26 -23.74 -6.98 4.41
CA THR A 26 -22.66 -6.61 5.33
C THR A 26 -21.34 -6.35 4.59
N LEU A 27 -21.02 -7.16 3.57
CA LEU A 27 -19.82 -6.98 2.76
C LEU A 27 -19.88 -5.75 1.86
N TYR A 28 -21.07 -5.30 1.45
CA TYR A 28 -21.28 -4.09 0.65
C TYR A 28 -21.27 -2.79 1.45
N GLU A 29 -21.28 -2.86 2.78
CA GLU A 29 -21.20 -1.68 3.64
C GLU A 29 -19.98 -0.80 3.31
N PRO A 30 -20.12 0.53 3.18
CA PRO A 30 -19.04 1.43 2.77
C PRO A 30 -17.78 1.40 3.67
N LYS A 31 -17.92 0.95 4.91
CA LYS A 31 -16.80 0.74 5.84
C LYS A 31 -16.11 -0.62 5.67
N VAL A 32 -16.86 -1.64 5.24
CA VAL A 32 -16.37 -3.02 5.10
C VAL A 32 -15.63 -3.21 3.79
N VAL A 33 -16.17 -2.71 2.66
CA VAL A 33 -15.55 -2.84 1.34
C VAL A 33 -14.07 -2.38 1.33
N PRO A 34 -13.69 -1.21 1.88
CA PRO A 34 -12.30 -0.80 1.97
C PRO A 34 -11.43 -1.73 2.79
N MET A 35 -11.97 -2.28 3.88
CA MET A 35 -11.23 -3.16 4.79
C MET A 35 -10.90 -4.50 4.10
N ILE A 36 -11.91 -5.13 3.49
CA ILE A 36 -11.70 -6.40 2.78
C ILE A 36 -10.82 -6.22 1.55
N ARG A 37 -10.93 -5.09 0.82
CA ARG A 37 -10.05 -4.80 -0.32
C ARG A 37 -8.60 -4.56 0.10
N GLY A 38 -8.39 -3.86 1.22
CA GLY A 38 -7.05 -3.70 1.80
C GLY A 38 -6.44 -5.06 2.17
N LYS A 39 -7.20 -5.90 2.87
CA LYS A 39 -6.74 -7.25 3.26
C LYS A 39 -6.51 -8.17 2.08
N ALA A 40 -7.38 -8.14 1.07
CA ALA A 40 -7.20 -8.91 -0.17
C ALA A 40 -5.94 -8.46 -0.93
N PHE A 41 -5.64 -7.16 -0.93
CA PHE A 41 -4.45 -6.63 -1.58
C PHE A 41 -3.14 -7.17 -0.97
N GLU A 42 -3.09 -7.36 0.35
CA GLU A 42 -1.94 -8.00 1.02
C GLU A 42 -1.67 -9.41 0.44
N PHE A 43 -2.72 -10.19 0.19
CA PHE A 43 -2.58 -11.51 -0.47
C PHE A 43 -2.15 -11.39 -1.93
N SER A 44 -2.67 -10.42 -2.69
CA SER A 44 -2.23 -10.19 -4.07
C SER A 44 -0.74 -9.85 -4.15
N VAL A 45 -0.24 -9.02 -3.22
CA VAL A 45 1.19 -8.71 -3.11
C VAL A 45 2.01 -9.94 -2.76
N MET A 46 1.55 -10.73 -1.79
CA MET A 46 2.22 -11.99 -1.41
C MET A 46 2.36 -12.93 -2.61
N ILE A 47 1.29 -13.15 -3.37
CA ILE A 47 1.29 -14.00 -4.56
C ILE A 47 2.28 -13.46 -5.61
N ALA A 48 2.21 -12.16 -5.94
CA ALA A 48 3.12 -11.56 -6.92
C ALA A 48 4.60 -11.71 -6.51
N LEU A 49 4.91 -11.50 -5.24
CA LEU A 49 6.28 -11.68 -4.74
C LEU A 49 6.73 -13.15 -4.74
N GLN A 50 5.82 -14.11 -4.52
CA GLN A 50 6.12 -15.55 -4.62
C GLN A 50 6.41 -16.01 -6.04
N GLU A 51 5.93 -15.29 -7.05
CA GLU A 51 6.24 -15.53 -8.46
C GLU A 51 7.59 -14.93 -8.85
N ILE A 52 7.97 -13.80 -8.25
CA ILE A 52 9.19 -13.05 -8.60
C ILE A 52 10.42 -13.55 -7.82
N LEU A 53 10.25 -13.87 -6.55
CA LEU A 53 11.34 -14.29 -5.66
C LEU A 53 11.43 -15.81 -5.64
N SER A 54 12.61 -16.36 -5.95
CA SER A 54 12.83 -17.80 -5.95
C SER A 54 12.52 -18.41 -4.59
N LYS A 55 11.70 -19.46 -4.56
CA LYS A 55 11.33 -20.18 -3.33
C LYS A 55 12.51 -20.88 -2.68
N ASP A 56 13.61 -21.11 -3.38
CA ASP A 56 14.82 -21.73 -2.81
C ASP A 56 15.62 -20.73 -1.95
N GLU A 57 15.59 -19.45 -2.33
CA GLU A 57 16.34 -18.37 -1.69
C GLU A 57 15.47 -17.55 -0.72
N TRP A 58 14.18 -17.43 -1.01
CA TRP A 58 13.25 -16.54 -0.30
C TRP A 58 12.04 -17.31 0.25
N LEU A 59 11.56 -16.87 1.41
CA LEU A 59 10.25 -17.22 1.94
C LEU A 59 9.40 -15.94 1.98
N VAL A 60 8.26 -15.97 1.29
CA VAL A 60 7.29 -14.89 1.27
C VAL A 60 6.01 -15.38 1.92
N ASP A 61 5.62 -14.74 3.01
CA ASP A 61 4.38 -15.07 3.72
C ASP A 61 3.67 -13.84 4.27
N LYS A 62 2.40 -14.07 4.62
CA LYS A 62 1.61 -13.12 5.38
C LYS A 62 1.57 -13.61 6.84
N PRO A 63 2.27 -12.95 7.78
CA PRO A 63 2.22 -13.35 9.17
C PRO A 63 0.79 -13.16 9.71
N MET A 64 0.34 -14.13 10.52
CA MET A 64 -0.86 -13.93 11.34
C MET A 64 -0.59 -12.77 12.29
N MET A 65 -1.53 -11.84 12.36
CA MET A 65 -1.42 -10.68 13.24
C MET A 65 -1.23 -11.16 14.68
N ASN A 66 -0.01 -11.05 15.20
CA ASN A 66 0.22 -11.20 16.62
C ASN A 66 -0.17 -9.88 17.25
N ALA A 67 -1.30 -9.84 17.94
CA ALA A 67 -1.80 -8.67 18.68
C ALA A 67 -0.91 -8.24 19.87
N GLN A 68 0.37 -8.65 19.88
CA GLN A 68 1.34 -8.23 20.86
C GLN A 68 1.67 -6.75 20.68
N ILE A 69 1.48 -6.01 21.76
CA ILE A 69 1.60 -4.56 21.83
C ILE A 69 3.07 -4.18 21.61
N GLY A 70 3.36 -3.46 20.52
CA GLY A 70 4.64 -2.74 20.37
C GLY A 70 5.38 -2.96 19.04
N PHE A 71 5.00 -3.94 18.24
CA PHE A 71 5.54 -4.12 16.89
C PHE A 71 4.56 -3.64 15.83
N HIS A 72 5.09 -3.02 14.79
CA HIS A 72 4.33 -2.69 13.59
C HIS A 72 3.89 -3.99 12.91
N ASP A 73 2.58 -4.15 12.72
CA ASP A 73 2.02 -5.27 11.96
C ASP A 73 2.63 -5.27 10.55
N ILE A 74 3.37 -6.32 10.22
CA ILE A 74 3.95 -6.51 8.90
C ILE A 74 2.85 -7.09 8.00
N ASP A 75 2.47 -6.37 6.94
CA ASP A 75 1.43 -6.85 6.02
C ASP A 75 1.90 -8.11 5.28
N VAL A 76 3.10 -8.06 4.72
CA VAL A 76 3.81 -9.17 4.05
C VAL A 76 5.27 -9.21 4.51
N ARG A 77 5.74 -10.41 4.83
CA ARG A 77 7.11 -10.67 5.26
C ARG A 77 7.87 -11.39 4.16
N VAL A 78 9.06 -10.89 3.84
CA VAL A 78 10.00 -11.51 2.90
C VAL A 78 11.28 -11.86 3.66
N LEU A 79 11.49 -13.16 3.90
CA LEU A 79 12.68 -13.70 4.57
C LEU A 79 13.66 -14.21 3.52
N HIS A 80 14.89 -13.72 3.56
CA HIS A 80 16.01 -14.30 2.81
C HIS A 80 16.59 -15.46 3.60
N LYS A 81 16.39 -16.69 3.12
CA LYS A 81 16.76 -17.92 3.83
C LYS A 81 18.27 -18.00 4.14
N PRO A 82 19.20 -17.67 3.21
CA PRO A 82 20.63 -17.77 3.48
C PRO A 82 21.14 -16.84 4.59
N THR A 83 20.56 -15.64 4.72
CA THR A 83 21.05 -14.63 5.68
C THR A 83 20.13 -14.41 6.87
N ASN A 84 18.97 -15.07 6.91
CA ASN A 84 17.89 -14.82 7.88
C ASN A 84 17.44 -13.36 7.99
N LYS A 85 17.72 -12.53 6.97
CA LYS A 85 17.31 -11.13 6.96
C LYS A 85 15.85 -11.03 6.54
N ILE A 86 15.09 -10.24 7.28
CA ILE A 86 13.67 -9.99 7.02
C ILE A 86 13.53 -8.62 6.38
N VAL A 87 12.81 -8.58 5.26
CA VAL A 87 12.33 -7.35 4.63
C VAL A 87 10.84 -7.21 4.95
N ARG A 88 10.49 -6.13 5.63
CA ARG A 88 9.14 -5.80 6.09
C ARG A 88 8.42 -4.99 5.01
N VAL A 89 7.33 -5.54 4.48
CA VAL A 89 6.57 -4.93 3.38
C VAL A 89 5.24 -4.40 3.90
N GLU A 90 5.00 -3.11 3.66
CA GLU A 90 3.71 -2.44 3.89
C GLU A 90 2.91 -2.41 2.59
N CYS A 91 1.65 -2.83 2.64
CA CYS A 91 0.76 -2.87 1.48
C CYS A 91 -0.22 -1.70 1.55
N LYS A 92 -0.11 -0.75 0.61
CA LYS A 92 -1.00 0.41 0.54
C LYS A 92 -1.72 0.50 -0.79
N LEU A 93 -2.99 0.87 -0.75
CA LEU A 93 -3.74 1.17 -1.97
C LEU A 93 -3.45 2.59 -2.45
N ALA A 94 -3.50 2.81 -3.76
CA ALA A 94 -3.56 4.16 -4.32
C ALA A 94 -4.70 4.98 -3.69
N LYS A 95 -4.54 6.29 -3.60
CA LYS A 95 -5.62 7.20 -3.23
C LYS A 95 -6.72 7.08 -4.29
N LYS A 96 -7.97 6.96 -3.84
CA LYS A 96 -9.14 7.01 -4.74
C LYS A 96 -9.14 8.29 -5.57
N GLY A 97 -9.35 8.18 -6.89
CA GLY A 97 -9.24 9.32 -7.81
C GLY A 97 -7.87 9.99 -7.76
N GLY A 98 -6.83 9.20 -7.44
CA GLY A 98 -5.48 9.69 -7.16
C GLY A 98 -4.62 9.92 -8.40
N TYR A 99 -5.12 9.55 -9.57
CA TYR A 99 -4.46 9.79 -10.85
C TYR A 99 -4.60 11.25 -11.29
N ARG A 100 -3.51 11.83 -11.80
CA ARG A 100 -3.49 13.17 -12.39
C ARG A 100 -2.60 13.18 -13.63
N LEU A 101 -3.05 13.87 -14.67
CA LEU A 101 -2.23 14.23 -15.83
C LEU A 101 -2.03 15.75 -15.82
N PHE A 102 -0.77 16.18 -15.88
CA PHE A 102 -0.39 17.58 -15.88
C PHE A 102 -0.21 18.11 -17.31
N ALA A 103 -0.23 19.43 -17.46
CA ALA A 103 -0.20 20.09 -18.76
C ALA A 103 1.12 19.88 -19.53
N ASP A 104 2.23 19.68 -18.82
CA ASP A 104 3.55 19.34 -19.37
C ASP A 104 3.70 17.86 -19.74
N GLY A 105 2.62 17.08 -19.62
CA GLY A 105 2.52 15.69 -20.05
C GLY A 105 2.98 14.65 -19.04
N HIS A 106 3.48 15.04 -17.86
CA HIS A 106 3.75 14.05 -16.81
C HIS A 106 2.46 13.62 -16.12
N SER A 107 2.43 12.38 -15.65
CA SER A 107 1.32 11.87 -14.84
C SER A 107 1.80 11.39 -13.48
N GLU A 108 0.89 11.45 -12.52
CA GLU A 108 1.17 11.09 -11.14
C GLU A 108 0.05 10.22 -10.57
N ILE A 109 0.42 9.29 -9.69
CA ILE A 109 -0.51 8.54 -8.86
C ILE A 109 -0.11 8.70 -7.40
N ARG A 110 -1.06 9.14 -6.57
CA ARG A 110 -0.85 9.26 -5.11
C ARG A 110 -1.15 7.95 -4.41
N VAL A 111 -0.25 7.47 -3.56
CA VAL A 111 -0.41 6.28 -2.73
C VAL A 111 -0.91 6.67 -1.34
N LYS A 112 -1.89 5.99 -0.75
CA LYS A 112 -2.37 6.32 0.61
C LYS A 112 -1.46 5.66 1.66
N CYS A 113 -0.34 6.28 2.01
CA CYS A 113 0.63 5.77 2.99
C CYS A 113 0.48 6.48 4.34
N MET A 114 -0.58 6.16 5.08
CA MET A 114 -0.84 6.69 6.42
C MET A 114 -1.40 5.59 7.33
N ARG A 115 -1.25 5.79 8.64
CA ARG A 115 -1.81 4.89 9.66
C ARG A 115 -3.34 4.94 9.58
N SER A 116 -3.98 3.79 9.82
CA SER A 116 -5.45 3.71 9.86
C SER A 116 -6.04 4.49 11.04
N ARG A 117 -5.25 4.62 12.12
CA ARG A 117 -5.58 5.38 13.34
C ARG A 117 -4.42 6.30 13.68
N THR A 118 -4.74 7.52 14.09
CA THR A 118 -3.77 8.46 14.67
C THR A 118 -3.27 7.95 16.01
N LEU A 119 -1.99 8.15 16.31
CA LEU A 119 -1.43 7.88 17.63
C LEU A 119 -2.04 8.84 18.66
N GLY A 120 -2.62 8.28 19.72
CA GLY A 120 -3.06 9.03 20.89
C GLY A 120 -1.87 9.44 21.79
N PRO A 121 -2.08 10.35 22.74
CA PRO A 121 -0.99 10.90 23.58
C PRO A 121 -0.13 9.83 24.27
N ALA A 122 -0.76 8.77 24.81
CA ALA A 122 -0.04 7.68 25.46
C ALA A 122 0.91 6.95 24.50
N LYS A 123 0.49 6.69 23.27
CA LYS A 123 1.33 6.04 22.24
C LYS A 123 2.41 6.97 21.70
N VAL A 124 2.14 8.27 21.61
CA VAL A 124 3.16 9.27 21.26
C VAL A 124 4.29 9.25 22.30
N LYS A 125 3.95 9.31 23.59
CA LYS A 125 4.92 9.26 24.70
C LYS A 125 5.75 7.97 24.68
N GLU A 126 5.12 6.83 24.36
CA GLU A 126 5.80 5.53 24.28
C GLU A 126 6.76 5.44 23.08
N LEU A 127 6.34 5.89 21.90
CA LEU A 127 7.06 5.63 20.64
C LEU A 127 8.08 6.71 20.28
N ALA A 128 7.88 7.95 20.70
CA ALA A 128 8.80 9.06 20.44
C ALA A 128 10.28 8.73 20.73
N PRO A 129 10.65 8.23 21.94
CA PRO A 129 12.05 7.89 22.23
C PRO A 129 12.56 6.72 21.38
N LYS A 130 11.73 5.70 21.11
CA LYS A 130 12.08 4.54 20.27
C LYS A 130 12.39 4.95 18.83
N PHE A 131 11.73 6.01 18.36
CA PHE A 131 11.90 6.58 17.03
C PHE A 131 12.96 7.69 16.97
N GLY A 132 13.58 8.06 18.09
CA GLY A 132 14.56 9.14 18.14
C GLY A 132 13.98 10.51 17.79
N VAL A 133 12.68 10.73 18.03
CA VAL A 133 11.99 12.02 17.78
C VAL A 133 11.36 12.54 19.07
N THR A 134 11.11 13.85 19.14
CA THR A 134 10.41 14.42 20.30
C THR A 134 8.91 14.09 20.27
N GLU A 135 8.27 13.98 21.44
CA GLU A 135 6.82 13.77 21.55
C GLU A 135 6.04 14.85 20.77
N LYS A 136 6.48 16.11 20.84
CA LYS A 136 5.86 17.22 20.11
C LYS A 136 5.90 17.01 18.60
N VAL A 137 7.03 16.54 18.07
CA VAL A 137 7.16 16.25 16.64
C VAL A 137 6.28 15.06 16.27
N LEU A 138 6.33 13.96 17.01
CA LEU A 138 5.52 12.78 16.71
C LEU A 138 4.01 13.06 16.82
N ALA A 139 3.57 13.92 17.76
CA ALA A 139 2.18 14.35 17.87
C ALA A 139 1.68 15.12 16.63
N ILE A 140 2.55 15.91 15.99
CA ILE A 140 2.22 16.63 14.73
C ILE A 140 2.04 15.64 13.57
N HIS A 141 2.79 14.54 13.61
CA HIS A 141 2.91 13.52 12.56
C HIS A 141 2.26 12.19 12.97
N ASN A 142 1.24 12.23 13.82
CA ASN A 142 0.71 11.07 14.55
C ASN A 142 0.01 10.01 13.69
N ASP A 143 -0.25 10.27 12.41
CA ASP A 143 -0.77 9.33 11.41
C ASP A 143 0.25 9.05 10.29
N GLN A 144 1.43 9.67 10.33
CA GLN A 144 2.51 9.40 9.40
C GLN A 144 3.38 8.24 9.90
N TYR A 145 4.04 7.60 8.94
CA TYR A 145 5.05 6.57 9.21
C TYR A 145 6.46 7.17 9.10
N LEU A 146 7.42 6.49 9.72
CA LEU A 146 8.85 6.73 9.59
C LEU A 146 9.49 5.62 8.75
N PRO A 147 10.65 5.87 8.10
CA PRO A 147 11.37 4.84 7.35
C PRO A 147 11.75 3.60 8.16
N ALA A 148 11.84 3.73 9.49
CA ALA A 148 12.12 2.60 10.37
C ALA A 148 10.90 1.68 10.61
N ASP A 149 9.68 2.12 10.30
CA ASP A 149 8.45 1.34 10.55
C ASP A 149 8.39 0.08 9.67
N PHE A 150 8.84 0.18 8.40
CA PHE A 150 8.90 -0.91 7.43
C PHE A 150 9.90 -0.56 6.32
N ASP A 151 10.40 -1.58 5.60
CA ASP A 151 11.53 -1.41 4.67
C ASP A 151 11.07 -1.04 3.25
N ILE A 152 9.88 -1.51 2.88
CA ILE A 152 9.30 -1.36 1.54
C ILE A 152 7.81 -0.99 1.62
N VAL A 153 7.35 -0.15 0.67
CA VAL A 153 5.93 0.04 0.36
C VAL A 153 5.62 -0.55 -1.01
N ILE A 154 4.54 -1.33 -1.10
CA ILE A 154 3.98 -1.80 -2.38
C ILE A 154 2.58 -1.25 -2.57
N SER A 155 2.28 -0.79 -3.79
CA SER A 155 0.97 -0.26 -4.15
C SER A 155 0.51 -0.68 -5.54
N SER A 156 -0.77 -1.04 -5.64
CA SER A 156 -1.49 -1.15 -6.92
C SER A 156 -2.04 0.20 -7.35
N ILE A 157 -2.01 0.48 -8.64
CA ILE A 157 -2.59 1.69 -9.22
C ILE A 157 -4.11 1.63 -9.35
N GLY A 158 -4.74 0.46 -9.26
CA GLY A 158 -6.17 0.27 -9.57
C GLY A 158 -7.09 1.23 -8.82
N ASN A 159 -6.82 1.50 -7.54
CA ASN A 159 -7.69 2.39 -6.76
C ASN A 159 -7.62 3.87 -7.23
N ALA A 160 -6.57 4.27 -7.96
CA ALA A 160 -6.43 5.62 -8.51
C ALA A 160 -7.54 6.00 -9.49
N PHE A 161 -8.18 5.00 -10.10
CA PHE A 161 -9.18 5.13 -11.15
C PHE A 161 -10.63 4.90 -10.67
N TYR A 162 -10.81 4.67 -9.37
CA TYR A 162 -12.14 4.62 -8.77
C TYR A 162 -12.71 6.03 -8.54
N THR A 163 -14.01 6.15 -8.73
CA THR A 163 -14.80 7.34 -8.36
C THR A 163 -15.85 6.97 -7.32
N THR A 164 -16.30 7.96 -6.54
CA THR A 164 -17.49 7.78 -5.70
C THR A 164 -18.71 8.12 -6.55
N ASP A 165 -19.66 7.21 -6.65
CA ASP A 165 -20.97 7.55 -7.20
C ASP A 165 -21.70 8.48 -6.22
N LYS A 166 -22.22 9.60 -6.72
CA LYS A 166 -22.84 10.64 -5.88
C LYS A 166 -24.22 10.24 -5.35
N LYS A 167 -24.90 9.29 -6.00
CA LYS A 167 -26.26 8.86 -5.62
C LYS A 167 -26.20 7.73 -4.59
N THR A 168 -25.36 6.72 -4.83
CA THR A 168 -25.25 5.53 -3.98
C THR A 168 -24.18 5.68 -2.90
N GLY A 169 -23.22 6.60 -3.09
CA GLY A 169 -22.03 6.71 -2.22
C GLY A 169 -21.02 5.58 -2.41
N LEU A 170 -21.30 4.63 -3.30
CA LEU A 170 -20.46 3.46 -3.55
C LEU A 170 -19.25 3.81 -4.41
N PHE A 171 -18.25 2.92 -4.39
CA PHE A 171 -17.04 3.09 -5.17
C PHE A 171 -17.15 2.30 -6.47
N GLU A 172 -17.07 3.02 -7.57
CA GLU A 172 -17.24 2.46 -8.90
C GLU A 172 -15.96 2.60 -9.72
N TRP A 173 -15.68 1.55 -10.50
CA TRP A 173 -14.64 1.61 -11.52
C TRP A 173 -15.17 2.46 -12.68
N LYS A 174 -14.69 3.69 -12.77
CA LYS A 174 -15.07 4.65 -13.81
C LYS A 174 -13.90 5.61 -14.05
N PRO A 175 -12.80 5.13 -14.63
CA PRO A 175 -11.66 5.98 -14.97
C PRO A 175 -12.11 7.17 -15.82
N PRO A 176 -11.56 8.38 -15.60
CA PRO A 176 -11.72 9.46 -16.58
C PRO A 176 -11.00 9.07 -17.88
N GLN A 177 -11.38 9.67 -19.02
CA GLN A 177 -10.77 9.40 -20.34
C GLN A 177 -9.23 9.43 -20.31
N LYS A 178 -8.64 10.48 -19.71
CA LYS A 178 -7.18 10.59 -19.54
C LYS A 178 -6.55 9.45 -18.71
N GLY A 179 -7.34 8.81 -17.85
CA GLY A 179 -6.94 7.65 -17.08
C GLY A 179 -6.99 6.36 -17.92
N GLU A 180 -8.01 6.19 -18.76
CA GLU A 180 -8.06 5.07 -19.71
C GLU A 180 -6.91 5.14 -20.73
N GLU A 181 -6.67 6.31 -21.31
CA GLU A 181 -5.55 6.55 -22.23
C GLU A 181 -4.20 6.22 -21.56
N PHE A 182 -4.06 6.56 -20.27
CA PHE A 182 -2.85 6.22 -19.52
C PHE A 182 -2.72 4.72 -19.30
N LEU A 183 -3.79 4.02 -18.92
CA LEU A 183 -3.78 2.57 -18.74
C LEU A 183 -3.39 1.86 -20.04
N GLN A 184 -3.95 2.27 -21.18
CA GLN A 184 -3.59 1.75 -22.50
C GLN A 184 -2.10 1.98 -22.81
N LYS A 185 -1.58 3.19 -22.54
CA LYS A 185 -0.16 3.53 -22.74
C LYS A 185 0.82 2.67 -21.93
N ILE A 186 0.42 2.18 -20.76
CA ILE A 186 1.26 1.33 -19.93
C ILE A 186 1.01 -0.17 -20.15
N GLY A 187 0.14 -0.54 -21.10
CA GLY A 187 -0.04 -1.93 -21.54
C GLY A 187 -1.41 -2.55 -21.29
N ALA A 188 -2.40 -1.80 -20.79
CA ALA A 188 -3.76 -2.33 -20.64
C ALA A 188 -4.34 -2.68 -22.01
N SER A 189 -4.65 -3.97 -22.22
CA SER A 189 -5.30 -4.44 -23.44
C SER A 189 -6.82 -4.49 -23.28
N GLU A 190 -7.54 -4.38 -24.40
CA GLU A 190 -9.01 -4.54 -24.41
C GLU A 190 -9.45 -5.94 -23.93
N LYS A 191 -8.62 -6.96 -24.13
CA LYS A 191 -8.93 -8.36 -23.79
C LYS A 191 -8.87 -8.65 -22.29
N GLU A 192 -7.91 -8.05 -21.58
CA GLU A 192 -7.72 -8.27 -20.13
C GLU A 192 -8.69 -7.44 -19.27
N GLY A 193 -9.24 -6.37 -19.84
CA GLY A 193 -10.01 -5.37 -19.12
C GLY A 193 -9.09 -4.44 -18.32
N SER A 194 -9.24 -3.13 -18.55
CA SER A 194 -8.40 -2.09 -17.95
C SER A 194 -8.40 -2.11 -16.41
N LYS A 195 -9.49 -2.60 -15.80
CA LYS A 195 -9.62 -2.77 -14.35
C LYS A 195 -8.65 -3.80 -13.80
N ASP A 196 -8.69 -5.02 -14.31
CA ASP A 196 -7.91 -6.13 -13.77
C ASP A 196 -6.41 -5.88 -14.01
N PHE A 197 -6.07 -5.36 -15.19
CA PHE A 197 -4.73 -4.88 -15.49
C PHE A 197 -4.24 -3.85 -14.45
N ALA A 198 -5.04 -2.82 -14.15
CA ALA A 198 -4.65 -1.77 -13.20
C ALA A 198 -4.50 -2.32 -11.77
N PHE A 199 -5.28 -3.33 -11.39
CA PHE A 199 -5.14 -3.99 -10.08
C PHE A 199 -3.88 -4.87 -9.99
N ARG A 200 -3.51 -5.55 -11.08
CA ARG A 200 -2.28 -6.35 -11.18
C ARG A 200 -1.02 -5.52 -11.38
N THR A 201 -1.15 -4.28 -11.84
CA THR A 201 -0.02 -3.36 -11.99
C THR A 201 0.42 -2.85 -10.63
N LEU A 202 1.54 -3.39 -10.12
CA LEU A 202 2.10 -3.08 -8.81
C LEU A 202 3.42 -2.32 -8.93
N PHE A 203 3.59 -1.32 -8.06
CA PHE A 203 4.84 -0.58 -7.90
C PHE A 203 5.38 -0.73 -6.49
N VAL A 204 6.69 -0.75 -6.38
CA VAL A 204 7.44 -0.91 -5.14
C VAL A 204 8.42 0.23 -4.94
N ALA A 205 8.58 0.69 -3.71
CA ALA A 205 9.60 1.67 -3.34
C ALA A 205 10.21 1.34 -1.98
N ARG A 206 11.50 1.65 -1.82
CA ARG A 206 12.15 1.64 -0.50
C ARG A 206 11.61 2.79 0.32
N THR A 207 11.33 2.53 1.58
CA THR A 207 10.72 3.53 2.45
C THR A 207 11.61 4.76 2.67
N SER A 208 12.94 4.56 2.73
CA SER A 208 13.95 5.63 2.79
C SER A 208 13.84 6.61 1.62
N ASP A 209 13.49 6.12 0.44
CA ASP A 209 13.41 6.91 -0.78
C ASP A 209 12.11 7.76 -0.78
N LEU A 210 11.11 7.38 0.04
CA LEU A 210 9.84 8.10 0.19
C LEU A 210 9.84 9.15 1.31
N GLN A 211 10.90 9.23 2.10
CA GLN A 211 11.03 10.19 3.20
C GLN A 211 10.94 11.63 2.71
N ILE A 212 10.20 12.49 3.41
CA ILE A 212 10.21 13.95 3.17
C ILE A 212 11.64 14.46 3.36
N GLY A 213 12.21 14.99 2.28
CA GLY A 213 13.62 15.37 2.13
C GLY A 213 14.33 14.65 0.99
N ASN A 214 13.90 13.44 0.65
CA ASN A 214 14.57 12.59 -0.34
C ASN A 214 13.79 12.49 -1.67
N ASN A 215 12.50 12.83 -1.68
CA ASN A 215 11.60 12.65 -2.82
C ASN A 215 11.03 13.95 -3.42
N GLY A 216 11.55 15.11 -3.01
CA GLY A 216 11.03 16.42 -3.45
C GLY A 216 9.67 16.81 -2.89
N VAL A 217 9.04 15.98 -2.05
CA VAL A 217 7.75 16.30 -1.41
C VAL A 217 7.97 17.18 -0.18
N THR A 218 7.18 18.25 -0.07
CA THR A 218 7.17 19.12 1.11
C THR A 218 6.11 18.66 2.11
N CYS A 219 6.43 18.71 3.40
CA CYS A 219 5.51 18.36 4.48
C CYS A 219 4.27 19.26 4.50
N THR A 220 3.08 18.66 4.54
CA THR A 220 1.81 19.38 4.59
C THR A 220 1.32 19.71 6.00
N ARG A 221 1.97 19.20 7.07
CA ARG A 221 1.53 19.41 8.46
C ARG A 221 1.68 20.86 8.90
N ALA A 222 0.58 21.56 9.14
CA ALA A 222 0.58 22.99 9.48
C ALA A 222 1.56 23.36 10.61
N LYS A 223 1.64 22.53 11.66
CA LYS A 223 2.48 22.77 12.84
C LYS A 223 3.94 22.30 12.68
N CYS A 224 4.29 21.63 11.58
CA CYS A 224 5.66 21.18 11.34
C CYS A 224 6.52 22.34 10.82
N LYS A 225 7.61 22.66 11.53
CA LYS A 225 8.54 23.72 11.13
C LYS A 225 9.56 23.26 10.08
N ASN A 226 10.00 21.99 10.14
CA ASN A 226 10.96 21.44 9.18
C ASN A 226 10.25 20.85 7.96
N LYS A 227 9.72 21.73 7.11
CA LYS A 227 8.85 21.32 5.99
C LYS A 227 9.56 20.49 4.92
N LYS A 228 10.85 20.69 4.73
CA LYS A 228 11.62 20.05 3.65
C LYS A 228 12.38 18.80 4.10
N ALA A 229 12.53 18.56 5.41
CA ALA A 229 13.32 17.43 5.91
C ALA A 229 12.78 16.90 7.24
N CYS A 230 11.45 16.80 7.42
CA CYS A 230 10.88 16.32 8.69
C CYS A 230 11.09 14.82 8.95
N GLY A 231 11.58 14.07 7.96
CA GLY A 231 11.94 12.66 8.12
C GLY A 231 10.79 11.64 8.13
N PHE A 232 9.55 12.13 8.10
CA PHE A 232 8.37 11.28 7.95
C PHE A 232 8.09 10.96 6.49
N ILE A 233 7.45 9.82 6.26
CA ILE A 233 6.87 9.47 4.97
C ILE A 233 5.60 10.32 4.79
N PRO A 234 5.40 10.98 3.63
CA PRO A 234 4.19 11.76 3.41
C PRO A 234 2.96 10.83 3.42
N ASN A 235 1.82 11.32 3.91
CA ASN A 235 0.55 10.58 3.87
C ASN A 235 0.16 10.14 2.45
N TYR A 236 0.65 10.88 1.45
CA TYR A 236 0.43 10.64 0.04
C TYR A 236 1.74 10.70 -0.75
N PRO A 237 2.61 9.67 -0.65
CA PRO A 237 3.75 9.56 -1.55
C PRO A 237 3.25 9.48 -2.99
N VAL A 238 4.04 9.98 -3.93
CA VAL A 238 3.63 10.10 -5.33
C VAL A 238 4.47 9.16 -6.17
N ILE A 239 3.82 8.41 -7.06
CA ILE A 239 4.47 7.70 -8.16
C ILE A 239 4.42 8.65 -9.35
N ASN A 240 5.58 9.17 -9.76
CA ASN A 240 5.68 10.01 -10.96
C ASN A 240 6.00 9.11 -12.15
N PHE A 241 5.31 9.32 -13.26
CA PHE A 241 5.56 8.59 -14.49
C PHE A 241 6.32 9.45 -15.49
N ASP A 242 7.32 8.86 -16.13
CA ASP A 242 8.04 9.53 -17.20
C ASP A 242 7.15 9.81 -18.40
N LYS A 243 7.18 11.04 -18.91
CA LYS A 243 6.35 11.45 -20.05
C LYS A 243 6.62 10.71 -21.36
N LYS A 244 7.83 10.15 -21.55
CA LYS A 244 8.22 9.48 -22.80
C LYS A 244 7.96 7.98 -22.74
N ILE A 245 8.37 7.33 -21.65
CA ILE A 245 8.31 5.86 -21.54
C ILE A 245 7.23 5.37 -20.59
N ASN A 246 6.48 6.27 -19.93
CA ASN A 246 5.42 5.98 -18.95
C ASN A 246 5.85 5.00 -17.84
N SER A 247 7.15 4.98 -17.52
CA SER A 247 7.70 4.17 -16.43
C SER A 247 7.64 4.96 -15.11
N PRO A 248 7.50 4.28 -13.96
CA PRO A 248 7.60 4.93 -12.66
C PRO A 248 9.01 5.54 -12.47
N LYS A 249 9.08 6.61 -11.67
CA LYS A 249 10.32 7.32 -11.30
C LYS A 249 10.37 7.53 -9.79
N ASN A 250 11.24 8.44 -9.33
CA ASN A 250 11.30 8.95 -7.96
C ASN A 250 11.30 7.88 -6.85
N GLY A 251 12.07 6.81 -7.06
CA GLY A 251 12.23 5.70 -6.10
C GLY A 251 11.24 4.55 -6.30
N TRP A 252 10.23 4.70 -7.15
CA TRP A 252 9.30 3.64 -7.50
C TRP A 252 9.79 2.83 -8.70
N VAL A 253 9.65 1.51 -8.62
CA VAL A 253 9.91 0.58 -9.71
C VAL A 253 8.76 -0.41 -9.87
N SER A 254 8.60 -0.97 -11.07
CA SER A 254 7.63 -2.07 -11.29
C SER A 254 8.00 -3.26 -10.39
N ILE A 255 6.99 -3.94 -9.84
CA ILE A 255 7.23 -5.12 -8.99
C ILE A 255 8.02 -6.19 -9.74
N GLU A 256 7.80 -6.35 -11.04
CA GLU A 256 8.50 -7.32 -11.90
C GLU A 256 10.02 -7.08 -11.94
N LYS A 257 10.45 -5.84 -11.68
CA LYS A 257 11.86 -5.42 -11.64
C LYS A 257 12.38 -5.27 -10.21
N SER A 258 11.69 -5.83 -9.22
CA SER A 258 11.99 -5.63 -7.80
C SER A 258 13.05 -6.55 -7.22
N LEU A 259 13.46 -7.61 -7.93
CA LEU A 259 14.43 -8.59 -7.41
C LEU A 259 15.72 -7.94 -6.90
N ASP A 260 16.29 -7.00 -7.66
CA ASP A 260 17.51 -6.31 -7.25
C ASP A 260 17.30 -5.43 -6.01
N LEU A 261 16.11 -4.86 -5.87
CA LEU A 261 15.74 -4.08 -4.68
C LEU A 261 15.74 -4.97 -3.44
N PHE A 262 15.19 -6.19 -3.50
CA PHE A 262 15.26 -7.17 -2.40
C PHE A 262 16.69 -7.65 -2.14
N LYS A 263 17.46 -7.96 -3.18
CA LYS A 263 18.88 -8.35 -3.04
C LYS A 263 19.72 -7.29 -2.34
N ASN A 264 19.44 -6.01 -2.58
CA ASN A 264 20.16 -4.92 -1.93
C ASN A 264 19.92 -4.83 -0.41
N PHE A 265 18.78 -5.30 0.12
CA PHE A 265 18.58 -5.37 1.58
C PHE A 265 19.43 -6.45 2.25
N VAL A 266 19.83 -7.47 1.47
CA VAL A 266 20.49 -8.66 2.03
C VAL A 266 21.99 -8.69 1.78
N ARG A 267 22.47 -7.95 0.78
CA ARG A 267 23.90 -7.67 0.58
C ARG A 267 24.50 -7.06 1.86
N LYS A 268 25.72 -7.48 2.17
CA LYS A 268 26.50 -6.98 3.31
C LYS A 268 27.05 -5.60 3.00
#